data_AF-A0A6I2WZI6-F1
#
_entry.id   AF-A0A6I2WZI6-F1
#
_cell.length_a   1.000
_cell.length_b   1.000
_cell.length_c   1.000
_cell.angle_alpha   90.00
_cell.angle_beta   90.00
_cell.angle_gamma   90.00
#
_symmetry.space_group_name_H-M   'P 1'
#
loop_
_entity.id
_entity.type
_entity.pdbx_description
1 polymer ?
#
loop_
_entity_poly.entity_id
_entity_poly.type
_entity_poly.pdbx_seq_one_letter_code
_entity_poly.pdbx_strand_id
1 'polypeptide(L)'
;MAEKAIDDLMLENRKFPPSAAFKKTSLVTGTELYDEGNEDYQAFWARQASELVTWNKDWDTVCEWNLPYAKWFLGGQLNVSYNCLDRHVLAGRGNKVAFYWEGEPGESRVITYQQLLDEVSKFANALKSLGVEKGDRVNIYLPMIPEAAVAMLACARIGAAHSVVFGGFSAQSLSDRINDAEAKVLITADGGYRRGEVFPLKPQA
;
A
#
# COMPACT_ATOMS: atom_id res chain seq x y z
N MET A 1 -5.54 -34.09 47.59
CA MET A 1 -5.80 -33.26 46.40
C MET A 1 -6.06 -31.85 46.89
N ALA A 2 -5.16 -30.92 46.61
CA ALA A 2 -5.33 -29.53 47.05
C ALA A 2 -6.37 -28.85 46.15
N GLU A 3 -7.40 -28.31 46.79
CA GLU A 3 -8.46 -27.52 46.17
C GLU A 3 -7.84 -26.25 45.56
N LYS A 4 -8.05 -26.00 44.26
CA LYS A 4 -7.53 -24.81 43.59
C LYS A 4 -8.26 -23.57 44.16
N ALA A 5 -7.54 -22.73 44.91
CA ALA A 5 -8.08 -21.58 45.61
C ALA A 5 -8.12 -20.27 44.79
N ILE A 6 -7.77 -20.32 43.48
CA ILE A 6 -7.84 -19.17 42.58
C ILE A 6 -8.36 -19.66 41.21
N ASP A 7 -9.52 -19.16 40.81
CA ASP A 7 -10.03 -19.29 39.44
C ASP A 7 -9.38 -18.20 38.57
N ASP A 8 -8.49 -18.62 37.65
CA ASP A 8 -7.90 -17.75 36.64
C ASP A 8 -8.85 -17.65 35.42
N LEU A 9 -9.74 -16.66 35.47
CA LEU A 9 -10.70 -16.36 34.39
C LEU A 9 -10.04 -15.80 33.11
N MET A 10 -8.72 -15.54 33.11
CA MET A 10 -7.98 -14.99 31.96
C MET A 10 -7.32 -16.07 31.08
N LEU A 11 -7.34 -17.34 31.48
CA LEU A 11 -6.84 -18.46 30.67
C LEU A 11 -7.90 -18.94 29.66
N GLU A 12 -8.04 -18.19 28.58
CA GLU A 12 -8.91 -18.53 27.46
C GLU A 12 -8.26 -19.58 26.54
N ASN A 13 -8.76 -20.83 26.61
CA ASN A 13 -8.26 -21.97 25.82
C ASN A 13 -9.22 -22.44 24.72
N ARG A 14 -10.37 -21.76 24.51
CA ARG A 14 -11.30 -22.13 23.44
C ARG A 14 -10.66 -21.93 22.07
N LYS A 15 -10.77 -22.95 21.23
CA LYS A 15 -10.36 -22.90 19.82
C LYS A 15 -11.61 -22.88 18.95
N PHE A 16 -11.67 -21.93 18.02
CA PHE A 16 -12.76 -21.79 17.07
C PHE A 16 -12.27 -22.18 15.68
N PRO A 17 -12.45 -23.45 15.24
CA PRO A 17 -12.00 -23.86 13.92
C PRO A 17 -12.82 -23.15 12.83
N PRO A 18 -12.22 -22.85 11.67
CA PRO A 18 -12.97 -22.29 10.55
C PRO A 18 -14.03 -23.29 10.07
N SER A 19 -15.15 -22.76 9.59
CA SER A 19 -16.27 -23.57 9.09
C SER A 19 -15.85 -24.42 7.90
N ALA A 20 -16.52 -25.57 7.70
CA ALA A 20 -16.25 -26.44 6.56
C ALA A 20 -16.51 -25.73 5.21
N ALA A 21 -17.52 -24.86 5.16
CA ALA A 21 -17.83 -24.04 4.00
C ALA A 21 -16.66 -23.10 3.65
N PHE A 22 -16.06 -22.43 4.65
CA PHE A 22 -14.90 -21.56 4.45
C PHE A 22 -13.67 -22.34 3.96
N LYS A 23 -13.39 -23.49 4.58
CA LYS A 23 -12.25 -24.34 4.20
C LYS A 23 -12.31 -24.79 2.74
N LYS A 24 -13.50 -25.10 2.22
CA LYS A 24 -13.69 -25.54 0.82
C LYS A 24 -13.26 -24.49 -0.22
N THR A 25 -13.34 -23.21 0.13
CA THR A 25 -13.02 -22.09 -0.77
C THR A 25 -11.74 -21.36 -0.40
N SER A 26 -11.03 -21.82 0.64
CA SER A 26 -9.76 -21.23 1.04
C SER A 26 -8.66 -21.61 0.06
N LEU A 27 -7.73 -20.70 -0.19
CA LEU A 27 -6.56 -20.95 -1.03
C LEU A 27 -5.59 -21.95 -0.37
N VAL A 28 -5.55 -21.97 0.96
CA VAL A 28 -4.66 -22.81 1.77
C VAL A 28 -5.42 -23.23 3.02
N THR A 29 -5.31 -24.51 3.41
CA THR A 29 -5.98 -25.06 4.59
C THR A 29 -5.03 -25.75 5.58
N GLY A 30 -3.77 -25.98 5.21
CA GLY A 30 -2.76 -26.63 6.04
C GLY A 30 -1.52 -25.77 6.24
N THR A 31 -0.42 -26.42 6.61
CA THR A 31 0.88 -25.79 6.93
C THR A 31 1.85 -25.80 5.76
N GLU A 32 1.43 -26.26 4.57
CA GLU A 32 2.33 -26.64 3.49
C GLU A 32 3.23 -25.48 3.04
N LEU A 33 2.70 -24.26 3.00
CA LEU A 33 3.50 -23.06 2.67
C LEU A 33 4.51 -22.69 3.76
N TYR A 34 4.19 -22.95 5.03
CA TYR A 34 5.14 -22.75 6.12
C TYR A 34 6.24 -23.81 6.09
N ASP A 35 5.85 -25.06 5.81
CA ASP A 35 6.79 -26.17 5.71
C ASP A 35 7.77 -25.95 4.55
N GLU A 36 7.27 -25.58 3.35
CA GLU A 36 8.10 -25.19 2.20
C GLU A 36 9.06 -24.03 2.53
N GLY A 37 8.54 -22.98 3.16
CA GLY A 37 9.36 -21.81 3.55
C GLY A 37 10.40 -22.12 4.63
N ASN A 38 10.16 -23.10 5.51
CA ASN A 38 11.11 -23.53 6.52
C ASN A 38 12.22 -24.42 5.94
N GLU A 39 11.90 -25.20 4.89
CA GLU A 39 12.88 -26.04 4.19
C GLU A 39 13.84 -25.20 3.34
N ASP A 40 13.31 -24.30 2.50
CA ASP A 40 14.11 -23.37 1.70
C ASP A 40 13.35 -22.04 1.48
N TYR A 41 13.59 -21.10 2.39
CA TYR A 41 12.94 -19.79 2.33
C TYR A 41 13.32 -19.01 1.05
N GLN A 42 14.51 -19.21 0.49
CA GLN A 42 14.92 -18.46 -0.70
C GLN A 42 14.20 -18.99 -1.94
N ALA A 43 14.13 -20.31 -2.11
CA ALA A 43 13.37 -20.92 -3.20
C ALA A 43 11.87 -20.56 -3.10
N PHE A 44 11.31 -20.63 -1.89
CA PHE A 44 9.93 -20.21 -1.63
C PHE A 44 9.68 -18.76 -2.07
N TRP A 45 10.49 -17.80 -1.59
CA TRP A 45 10.30 -16.39 -1.91
C TRP A 45 10.59 -16.06 -3.38
N ALA A 46 11.53 -16.76 -4.01
CA ALA A 46 11.77 -16.63 -5.45
C ALA A 46 10.53 -17.02 -6.26
N ARG A 47 9.93 -18.16 -5.93
CA ARG A 47 8.69 -18.64 -6.56
C ARG A 47 7.55 -17.65 -6.37
N GLN A 48 7.26 -17.26 -5.12
CA GLN A 48 6.20 -16.30 -4.80
C GLN A 48 6.39 -14.95 -5.55
N ALA A 49 7.62 -14.43 -5.58
CA ALA A 49 7.92 -13.17 -6.27
C ALA A 49 7.73 -13.27 -7.78
N SER A 50 8.06 -14.41 -8.39
CA SER A 50 7.90 -14.62 -9.84
C SER A 50 6.44 -14.82 -10.25
N GLU A 51 5.63 -15.47 -9.40
CA GLU A 51 4.22 -15.78 -9.67
C GLU A 51 3.30 -14.57 -9.42
N LEU A 52 3.57 -13.78 -8.39
CA LEU A 52 2.64 -12.76 -7.89
C LEU A 52 2.97 -11.35 -8.36
N VAL A 53 4.23 -11.09 -8.75
CA VAL A 53 4.72 -9.76 -9.14
C VAL A 53 5.28 -9.83 -10.57
N THR A 54 4.97 -8.81 -11.36
CA THR A 54 5.52 -8.66 -12.69
C THR A 54 6.78 -7.81 -12.62
N TRP A 55 7.89 -8.38 -13.10
CA TRP A 55 9.21 -7.77 -13.11
C TRP A 55 9.55 -7.26 -14.50
N ASN A 56 10.24 -6.13 -14.56
CA ASN A 56 10.86 -5.61 -15.78
C ASN A 56 12.19 -6.29 -16.06
N LYS A 57 12.94 -6.60 -14.99
CA LYS A 57 14.15 -7.40 -14.99
C LYS A 57 14.11 -8.30 -13.76
N ASP A 58 14.32 -9.59 -13.95
CA ASP A 58 14.44 -10.54 -12.86
C ASP A 58 15.66 -10.22 -11.98
N TRP A 59 15.61 -10.70 -10.74
CA TRP A 59 16.68 -10.54 -9.78
C TRP A 59 17.80 -11.57 -9.97
N ASP A 60 18.99 -11.19 -9.51
CA ASP A 60 20.19 -12.03 -9.53
C ASP A 60 20.36 -12.76 -8.18
N THR A 61 19.82 -12.19 -7.08
CA THR A 61 19.93 -12.75 -5.72
C THR A 61 18.65 -12.51 -4.92
N VAL A 62 18.09 -13.57 -4.32
CA VAL A 62 16.80 -13.49 -3.60
C VAL A 62 16.94 -12.68 -2.30
N CYS A 63 17.94 -12.98 -1.47
CA CYS A 63 18.13 -12.30 -0.20
C CYS A 63 19.61 -12.28 0.21
N GLU A 64 20.11 -11.09 0.54
CA GLU A 64 21.33 -10.91 1.31
C GLU A 64 20.95 -10.30 2.66
N TRP A 65 21.28 -11.00 3.75
CA TRP A 65 20.94 -10.53 5.09
C TRP A 65 22.18 -10.42 5.98
N ASN A 66 22.62 -9.19 6.17
CA ASN A 66 23.68 -8.81 7.10
C ASN A 66 23.06 -8.01 8.25
N LEU A 67 22.59 -8.72 9.28
CA LEU A 67 21.82 -8.15 10.39
C LEU A 67 22.40 -6.80 10.90
N PRO A 68 21.58 -5.73 11.04
CA PRO A 68 20.12 -5.70 10.87
C PRO A 68 19.65 -5.47 9.41
N TYR A 69 20.56 -5.35 8.44
CA TYR A 69 20.26 -4.94 7.08
C TYR A 69 19.95 -6.13 6.17
N ALA A 70 18.72 -6.17 5.64
CA ALA A 70 18.31 -7.13 4.63
C ALA A 70 18.12 -6.42 3.28
N LYS A 71 18.59 -7.06 2.21
CA LYS A 71 18.33 -6.68 0.82
C LYS A 71 17.65 -7.84 0.13
N TRP A 72 16.52 -7.58 -0.50
CA TRP A 72 15.72 -8.60 -1.18
C TRP A 72 15.70 -8.33 -2.68
N PHE A 73 15.74 -9.41 -3.47
CA PHE A 73 15.64 -9.41 -4.93
C PHE A 73 16.66 -8.46 -5.60
N LEU A 74 17.93 -8.55 -5.18
CA LEU A 74 19.00 -7.70 -5.70
C LEU A 74 19.16 -7.91 -7.20
N GLY A 75 19.36 -6.80 -7.92
CA GLY A 75 19.44 -6.78 -9.38
C GLY A 75 18.09 -6.78 -10.09
N GLY A 76 16.99 -7.06 -9.36
CA GLY A 76 15.63 -7.02 -9.89
C GLY A 76 15.12 -5.60 -10.08
N GLN A 77 14.29 -5.40 -11.10
CA GLN A 77 13.65 -4.13 -11.40
C GLN A 77 12.17 -4.32 -11.64
N LEU A 78 11.35 -3.47 -11.02
CA LEU A 78 9.90 -3.45 -11.20
C LEU A 78 9.39 -2.01 -11.03
N ASN A 79 8.13 -1.79 -11.40
CA ASN A 79 7.40 -0.58 -11.04
C ASN A 79 6.12 -0.94 -10.27
N VAL A 80 5.89 -0.29 -9.12
CA VAL A 80 4.72 -0.55 -8.27
C VAL A 80 3.43 -0.13 -8.96
N SER A 81 3.40 1.05 -9.60
CA SER A 81 2.22 1.52 -10.35
C SER A 81 1.84 0.54 -11.46
N TYR A 82 2.83 -0.01 -12.19
CA TYR A 82 2.59 -1.03 -13.21
C TYR A 82 1.93 -2.30 -12.63
N ASN A 83 2.43 -2.78 -11.49
CA ASN A 83 1.89 -3.95 -10.80
C ASN A 83 0.50 -3.70 -10.21
N CYS A 84 0.20 -2.47 -9.80
CA CYS A 84 -1.10 -2.10 -9.24
C CYS A 84 -2.15 -1.77 -10.30
N LEU A 85 -1.77 -1.33 -11.51
CA LEU A 85 -2.68 -0.78 -12.51
C LEU A 85 -2.48 -1.43 -13.89
N ASP A 86 -1.37 -1.13 -14.54
CA ASP A 86 -1.14 -1.40 -15.96
C ASP A 86 -1.32 -2.88 -16.30
N ARG A 87 -0.74 -3.79 -15.50
CA ARG A 87 -0.85 -5.24 -15.77
C ARG A 87 -2.29 -5.75 -15.75
N HIS A 88 -3.18 -5.12 -14.97
CA HIS A 88 -4.58 -5.51 -14.91
C HIS A 88 -5.34 -5.00 -16.13
N VAL A 89 -5.07 -3.75 -16.55
CA VAL A 89 -5.64 -3.18 -17.77
C VAL A 89 -5.21 -3.98 -19.00
N LEU A 90 -3.90 -4.27 -19.13
CA LEU A 90 -3.32 -5.06 -20.22
C LEU A 90 -3.88 -6.49 -20.26
N ALA A 91 -4.23 -7.07 -19.11
CA ALA A 91 -4.92 -8.35 -19.02
C ALA A 91 -6.43 -8.29 -19.38
N GLY A 92 -6.90 -7.19 -19.99
CA GLY A 92 -8.29 -7.00 -20.40
C GLY A 92 -9.24 -6.65 -19.25
N ARG A 93 -8.73 -6.30 -18.07
CA ARG A 93 -9.55 -5.98 -16.87
C ARG A 93 -9.73 -4.48 -16.65
N GLY A 94 -9.56 -3.66 -17.69
CA GLY A 94 -9.70 -2.19 -17.59
C GLY A 94 -11.06 -1.74 -17.05
N ASN A 95 -12.15 -2.40 -17.44
CA ASN A 95 -13.50 -2.11 -16.97
C ASN A 95 -13.83 -2.71 -15.58
N LYS A 96 -12.93 -3.51 -15.00
CA LYS A 96 -13.13 -4.03 -13.64
C LYS A 96 -12.99 -2.87 -12.65
N VAL A 97 -13.85 -2.84 -11.64
CA VAL A 97 -13.73 -1.89 -10.53
C VAL A 97 -12.42 -2.13 -9.79
N ALA A 98 -11.60 -1.09 -9.67
CA ALA A 98 -10.37 -1.08 -8.87
C ALA A 98 -10.71 -0.84 -7.40
N PHE A 99 -11.51 0.19 -7.11
CA PHE A 99 -12.08 0.39 -5.78
C PHE A 99 -13.40 1.19 -5.82
N TYR A 100 -14.17 1.01 -4.76
CA TYR A 100 -15.33 1.83 -4.42
C TYR A 100 -14.88 2.88 -3.42
N TRP A 101 -15.22 4.14 -3.68
CA TRP A 101 -15.00 5.22 -2.74
C TRP A 101 -16.33 5.71 -2.21
N GLU A 102 -16.39 5.91 -0.90
CA GLU A 102 -17.52 6.44 -0.16
C GLU A 102 -17.00 7.61 0.68
N GLY A 103 -17.53 8.81 0.43
CA GLY A 103 -17.20 10.02 1.16
C GLY A 103 -18.26 10.36 2.23
N GLU A 104 -17.86 11.12 3.25
CA GLU A 104 -18.79 11.98 3.99
C GLU A 104 -18.99 13.21 3.09
N PRO A 105 -20.19 13.56 2.56
CA PRO A 105 -21.56 13.43 3.09
C PRO A 105 -22.48 12.44 2.32
N GLY A 106 -21.98 11.25 1.97
CA GLY A 106 -22.72 10.22 1.23
C GLY A 106 -22.46 10.21 -0.28
N GLU A 107 -21.43 10.92 -0.73
CA GLU A 107 -20.93 10.78 -2.09
C GLU A 107 -20.31 9.40 -2.30
N SER A 108 -20.54 8.81 -3.47
CA SER A 108 -19.88 7.57 -3.85
C SER A 108 -19.31 7.65 -5.25
N ARG A 109 -18.19 6.97 -5.46
CA ARG A 109 -17.55 6.82 -6.78
C ARG A 109 -17.17 5.38 -7.00
N VAL A 110 -17.47 4.87 -8.19
CA VAL A 110 -16.99 3.57 -8.67
C VAL A 110 -15.88 3.83 -9.67
N ILE A 111 -14.66 3.41 -9.34
CA ILE A 111 -13.48 3.71 -10.14
C ILE A 111 -12.95 2.42 -10.75
N THR A 112 -12.90 2.35 -12.08
CA THR A 112 -12.34 1.21 -12.80
C THR A 112 -10.81 1.28 -12.88
N TYR A 113 -10.16 0.15 -13.17
CA TYR A 113 -8.71 0.12 -13.39
C TYR A 113 -8.27 1.06 -14.50
N GLN A 114 -9.03 1.16 -15.60
CA GLN A 114 -8.71 2.07 -16.70
C GLN A 114 -8.78 3.54 -16.25
N GLN A 115 -9.87 3.93 -15.56
CA GLN A 115 -10.02 5.30 -15.07
C GLN A 115 -8.90 5.68 -14.09
N LEU A 116 -8.55 4.76 -13.18
CA LEU A 116 -7.46 4.99 -12.23
C LEU A 116 -6.11 5.10 -12.92
N LEU A 117 -5.83 4.26 -13.92
CA LEU A 117 -4.61 4.34 -14.71
C LEU A 117 -4.49 5.67 -15.47
N ASP A 118 -5.59 6.16 -16.04
CA ASP A 118 -5.64 7.43 -16.76
C ASP A 118 -5.32 8.60 -15.83
N GLU A 119 -5.96 8.67 -14.66
CA GLU A 119 -5.73 9.73 -13.67
C GLU A 119 -4.30 9.68 -13.09
N VAL A 120 -3.80 8.49 -12.77
CA VAL A 120 -2.41 8.29 -12.31
C VAL A 120 -1.42 8.74 -13.38
N SER A 121 -1.68 8.42 -14.66
CA SER A 121 -0.78 8.81 -15.76
C SER A 121 -0.77 10.33 -15.98
N LYS A 122 -1.95 10.98 -15.92
CA LYS A 122 -2.05 12.44 -16.00
C LYS A 122 -1.31 13.11 -14.84
N PHE A 123 -1.54 12.66 -13.62
CA PHE A 123 -0.95 13.27 -12.45
C PHE A 123 0.57 13.02 -12.35
N ALA A 124 1.05 11.84 -12.76
CA ALA A 124 2.47 11.56 -12.90
C ALA A 124 3.16 12.55 -13.87
N ASN A 125 2.52 12.89 -14.99
CA ASN A 125 3.05 13.88 -15.93
C ASN A 125 3.06 15.30 -15.35
N ALA A 126 2.05 15.67 -14.53
CA ALA A 126 2.04 16.94 -13.81
C ALA A 126 3.19 17.03 -12.80
N LEU A 127 3.48 15.96 -12.05
CA LEU A 127 4.63 15.91 -11.14
C LEU A 127 5.95 16.08 -11.92
N LYS A 128 6.09 15.41 -13.07
CA LYS A 128 7.26 15.58 -13.93
C LYS A 128 7.39 17.02 -14.45
N SER A 129 6.30 17.70 -14.79
CA SER A 129 6.35 19.09 -15.23
C SER A 129 6.72 20.07 -14.11
N LEU A 130 6.49 19.69 -12.85
CA LEU A 130 7.00 20.38 -11.66
C LEU A 130 8.45 20.02 -11.33
N GLY A 131 9.09 19.18 -12.17
CA GLY A 131 10.49 18.80 -12.06
C GLY A 131 10.74 17.64 -11.09
N VAL A 132 9.72 16.88 -10.66
CA VAL A 132 9.94 15.69 -9.81
C VAL A 132 10.61 14.58 -10.62
N GLU A 133 11.71 14.05 -10.07
CA GLU A 133 12.53 13.00 -10.69
C GLU A 133 12.59 11.73 -9.83
N LYS A 134 13.18 10.66 -10.38
CA LYS A 134 13.41 9.41 -9.64
C LYS A 134 14.29 9.69 -8.43
N GLY A 135 13.85 9.24 -7.25
CA GLY A 135 14.54 9.46 -5.99
C GLY A 135 14.13 10.73 -5.27
N ASP A 136 13.36 11.64 -5.88
CA ASP A 136 12.77 12.77 -5.16
C ASP A 136 11.72 12.31 -4.15
N ARG A 137 11.53 13.11 -3.09
CA ARG A 137 10.48 12.89 -2.09
C ARG A 137 9.32 13.85 -2.32
N VAL A 138 8.11 13.32 -2.33
CA VAL A 138 6.87 14.08 -2.50
C VAL A 138 6.02 13.89 -1.25
N ASN A 139 5.69 14.98 -0.56
CA ASN A 139 4.83 14.92 0.61
C ASN A 139 3.36 14.92 0.18
N ILE A 140 2.54 14.09 0.83
CA ILE A 140 1.11 13.97 0.55
C ILE A 140 0.33 14.26 1.82
N TYR A 141 -0.43 15.35 1.82
CA TYR A 141 -1.30 15.81 2.90
C TYR A 141 -2.74 15.92 2.39
N LEU A 142 -3.36 14.77 2.17
CA LEU A 142 -4.70 14.61 1.60
C LEU A 142 -5.66 13.92 2.58
N PRO A 143 -6.98 14.16 2.47
CA PRO A 143 -7.97 13.37 3.16
C PRO A 143 -8.16 12.00 2.49
N MET A 144 -9.10 11.19 3.00
CA MET A 144 -9.45 9.88 2.42
C MET A 144 -10.30 10.04 1.15
N ILE A 145 -9.68 10.54 0.08
CA ILE A 145 -10.28 10.75 -1.25
C ILE A 145 -9.55 9.91 -2.31
N PRO A 146 -10.18 9.60 -3.46
CA PRO A 146 -9.54 8.82 -4.52
C PRO A 146 -8.19 9.38 -4.99
N GLU A 147 -8.06 10.70 -4.98
CA GLU A 147 -6.87 11.43 -5.39
C GLU A 147 -5.66 11.10 -4.50
N ALA A 148 -5.85 10.62 -3.27
CA ALA A 148 -4.75 10.13 -2.44
C ALA A 148 -4.09 8.86 -3.03
N ALA A 149 -4.90 7.91 -3.53
CA ALA A 149 -4.38 6.74 -4.23
C ALA A 149 -3.72 7.15 -5.56
N VAL A 150 -4.31 8.11 -6.28
CA VAL A 150 -3.73 8.68 -7.51
C VAL A 150 -2.35 9.29 -7.22
N ALA A 151 -2.23 10.10 -6.17
CA ALA A 151 -0.98 10.75 -5.80
C ALA A 151 0.12 9.75 -5.42
N MET A 152 -0.19 8.74 -4.60
CA MET A 152 0.77 7.69 -4.22
C MET A 152 1.24 6.89 -5.44
N LEU A 153 0.31 6.43 -6.27
CA LEU A 153 0.64 5.63 -7.45
C LEU A 153 1.36 6.45 -8.52
N ALA A 154 1.06 7.75 -8.67
CA ALA A 154 1.79 8.64 -9.56
C ALA A 154 3.24 8.85 -9.13
N CYS A 155 3.50 9.05 -7.83
CA CYS A 155 4.87 9.11 -7.30
C CYS A 155 5.63 7.82 -7.59
N ALA A 156 5.02 6.66 -7.26
CA ALA A 156 5.62 5.37 -7.52
C ALA A 156 5.86 5.09 -9.02
N ARG A 157 4.98 5.61 -9.90
CA ARG A 157 5.11 5.48 -11.36
C ARG A 157 6.37 6.14 -11.89
N ILE A 158 6.73 7.30 -11.35
CA ILE A 158 7.91 8.06 -11.80
C ILE A 158 9.18 7.77 -10.97
N GLY A 159 9.07 6.88 -9.98
CA GLY A 159 10.18 6.50 -9.10
C GLY A 159 10.48 7.51 -7.99
N ALA A 160 9.53 8.40 -7.68
CA ALA A 160 9.59 9.27 -6.50
C ALA A 160 9.07 8.52 -5.26
N ALA A 161 9.63 8.84 -4.09
CA ALA A 161 9.16 8.32 -2.82
C ALA A 161 8.06 9.24 -2.25
N HIS A 162 6.88 8.70 -1.99
CA HIS A 162 5.81 9.45 -1.36
C HIS A 162 5.90 9.39 0.18
N SER A 163 5.80 10.55 0.84
CA SER A 163 5.71 10.67 2.30
C SER A 163 4.31 11.12 2.68
N VAL A 164 3.48 10.19 3.14
CA VAL A 164 2.07 10.46 3.46
C VAL A 164 1.95 10.95 4.89
N VAL A 165 1.40 12.16 5.05
CA VAL A 165 1.13 12.78 6.35
C VAL A 165 -0.38 12.79 6.57
N PHE A 166 -0.82 12.24 7.71
CA PHE A 166 -2.22 12.20 8.05
C PHE A 166 -2.83 13.60 8.12
N GLY A 167 -3.93 13.84 7.39
CA GLY A 167 -4.62 15.12 7.26
C GLY A 167 -5.11 15.78 8.57
N GLY A 168 -5.01 15.10 9.71
CA GLY A 168 -5.37 15.66 11.02
C GLY A 168 -4.18 16.15 11.85
N PHE A 169 -2.96 16.14 11.30
CA PHE A 169 -1.78 16.67 12.00
C PHE A 169 -1.75 18.20 12.02
N SER A 170 -1.00 18.76 12.98
CA SER A 170 -0.76 20.20 13.05
C SER A 170 0.20 20.66 11.93
N ALA A 171 0.15 21.94 11.58
CA ALA A 171 1.10 22.55 10.65
C ALA A 171 2.57 22.30 11.05
N GLN A 172 2.89 22.32 12.34
CA GLN A 172 4.25 21.99 12.81
C GLN A 172 4.63 20.55 12.49
N SER A 173 3.73 19.59 12.77
CA SER A 173 3.98 18.18 12.48
C SER A 173 4.14 17.90 10.98
N LEU A 174 3.42 18.66 10.13
CA LEU A 174 3.57 18.62 8.68
C LEU A 174 4.92 19.20 8.26
N SER A 175 5.26 20.39 8.75
CA SER A 175 6.53 21.07 8.47
C SER A 175 7.73 20.19 8.83
N ASP A 176 7.76 19.60 10.02
CA ASP A 176 8.85 18.73 10.47
C ASP A 176 9.09 17.56 9.50
N ARG A 177 8.01 16.96 8.97
CA ARG A 177 8.09 15.84 8.01
C ARG A 177 8.46 16.28 6.60
N ILE A 178 8.05 17.47 6.19
CA ILE A 178 8.46 18.05 4.90
C ILE A 178 9.97 18.31 4.91
N ASN A 179 10.46 18.91 6.01
CA ASN A 179 11.87 19.26 6.15
C ASN A 179 12.75 18.02 6.32
N ASP A 180 12.36 17.06 7.17
CA ASP A 180 13.10 15.80 7.37
C ASP A 180 13.19 14.97 6.08
N ALA A 181 12.10 14.92 5.31
CA ALA A 181 12.09 14.22 4.03
C ALA A 181 12.73 15.01 2.87
N GLU A 182 13.15 16.26 3.09
CA GLU A 182 13.58 17.19 2.03
C GLU A 182 12.62 17.14 0.83
N ALA A 183 11.31 17.23 1.12
CA ALA A 183 10.28 17.02 0.12
C ALA A 183 10.26 18.16 -0.90
N LYS A 184 10.30 17.80 -2.18
CA LYS A 184 10.35 18.76 -3.30
C LYS A 184 9.00 19.38 -3.61
N VAL A 185 7.94 18.62 -3.39
CA VAL A 185 6.55 19.01 -3.66
C VAL A 185 5.67 18.55 -2.50
N LEU A 186 4.70 19.38 -2.12
CA LEU A 186 3.57 19.04 -1.25
C LEU A 186 2.29 18.92 -2.09
N ILE A 187 1.58 17.81 -1.97
CA ILE A 187 0.26 17.60 -2.54
C ILE A 187 -0.78 17.72 -1.43
N THR A 188 -1.76 18.60 -1.59
CA THR A 188 -2.83 18.79 -0.60
C THR A 188 -4.17 19.13 -1.26
N ALA A 189 -5.21 19.27 -0.44
CA ALA A 189 -6.55 19.69 -0.82
C ALA A 189 -6.92 21.00 -0.09
N ASP A 190 -8.01 21.64 -0.53
CA ASP A 190 -8.64 22.74 0.20
C ASP A 190 -9.08 22.30 1.61
N GLY A 191 -9.73 21.15 1.71
CA GLY A 191 -10.13 20.51 2.96
C GLY A 191 -10.54 19.06 2.77
N GLY A 192 -11.10 18.47 3.81
CA GLY A 192 -11.71 17.15 3.74
C GLY A 192 -12.77 16.99 4.82
N TYR A 193 -13.81 16.21 4.53
CA TYR A 193 -14.83 15.89 5.53
C TYR A 193 -14.29 14.94 6.59
N ARG A 194 -14.61 15.25 7.85
CA ARG A 194 -14.34 14.36 8.98
C ARG A 194 -15.40 14.59 10.06
N ARG A 195 -16.14 13.55 10.40
CA ARG A 195 -17.26 13.61 11.36
C ARG A 195 -18.34 14.60 10.92
N GLY A 196 -18.60 14.68 9.62
CA GLY A 196 -19.66 15.53 9.04
C GLY A 196 -19.29 17.00 8.86
N GLU A 197 -18.11 17.43 9.34
CA GLU A 197 -17.63 18.81 9.21
C GLU A 197 -16.45 18.87 8.24
N VAL A 198 -16.30 20.02 7.56
CA VAL A 198 -15.15 20.27 6.69
C VAL A 198 -13.95 20.64 7.56
N PHE A 199 -12.93 19.79 7.56
CA PHE A 199 -11.63 20.10 8.14
C PHE A 199 -10.76 20.82 7.10
N PRO A 200 -10.37 22.08 7.31
CA PRO A 200 -9.58 22.83 6.33
C PRO A 200 -8.13 22.35 6.35
N LEU A 201 -7.62 21.92 5.20
CA LEU A 201 -6.25 21.41 5.04
C LEU A 201 -5.32 22.49 4.52
N LYS A 202 -5.74 23.25 3.51
CA LYS A 202 -4.90 24.26 2.86
C LYS A 202 -4.36 25.36 3.79
N PRO A 203 -5.09 25.81 4.84
CA PRO A 203 -4.53 26.76 5.81
C PRO A 203 -3.43 26.16 6.70
N GLN A 204 -3.35 24.83 6.81
CA GLN A 204 -2.32 24.12 7.57
C GLN A 204 -1.09 23.75 6.72
N ALA A 205 -1.21 23.86 5.39
CA ALA A 205 -0.25 23.41 4.37
C ALA A 205 0.42 24.59 3.66
#